data_AF-A0A0F9VS21-F1
#
_entry.id   AF-A0A0F9VS21-F1
#
_cell.length_a   1.000
_cell.length_b   1.000
_cell.length_c   1.000
_cell.angle_alpha   90.00
_cell.angle_beta   90.00
_cell.angle_gamma   90.00
#
_symmetry.space_group_name_H-M   'P 1'
#
loop_
_entity.id
_entity.type
_entity.pdbx_description
1 polymer ?
#
loop_
_entity_poly.entity_id
_entity_poly.type
_entity_poly.pdbx_seq_one_letter_code
_entity_poly.pdbx_strand_id
1 'polypeptide(L)'
;MANPRSDIAMIKVAIKQLGIADDDGNEAAGVLSTYRQMLMSVTGKTSVSADAMTDRERAKVLRHLRQQGFVPKSTKKRPRRVERAPGMLSQGELGLIHVLWRALEDAGEIKSPGKESLCAWVENFTTQFNSGRGYSAPEFLPQYAAGKVIEQLKQWCRRCHIEWE
;
A
#
# COMPACT_ATOMS: atom_id res chain seq x y z
N MET A 1 1.72 7.03 23.44
CA MET A 1 0.30 7.37 23.65
C MET A 1 -0.51 6.58 22.65
N ALA A 2 -1.49 5.79 23.09
CA ALA A 2 -2.35 5.03 22.17
C ALA A 2 -3.22 6.00 21.38
N ASN A 3 -3.37 5.78 20.07
CA ASN A 3 -4.24 6.61 19.26
C ASN A 3 -5.67 6.02 19.35
N PRO A 4 -6.66 6.72 19.93
CA PRO A 4 -8.00 6.17 20.10
C PRO A 4 -8.61 5.72 18.78
N ARG A 5 -8.29 6.39 17.66
CA ARG A 5 -8.73 5.97 16.32
C ARG A 5 -8.15 4.63 15.90
N SER A 6 -6.89 4.34 16.22
CA SER A 6 -6.28 3.04 15.88
C SER A 6 -6.87 1.90 16.69
N ASP A 7 -7.14 2.14 17.97
CA ASP A 7 -7.69 1.12 18.86
C ASP A 7 -9.14 0.79 18.50
N ILE A 8 -9.96 1.81 18.21
CA ILE A 8 -11.33 1.64 17.72
C ILE A 8 -11.33 0.84 16.41
N ALA A 9 -10.46 1.20 15.46
CA ALA A 9 -10.35 0.48 14.19
C ALA A 9 -9.94 -0.98 14.41
N MET A 10 -8.99 -1.25 15.32
CA MET A 10 -8.55 -2.60 15.63
C MET A 10 -9.64 -3.44 16.28
N ILE A 11 -10.45 -2.86 17.18
CA ILE A 11 -11.61 -3.52 17.77
C ILE A 11 -12.62 -3.89 16.67
N LYS A 12 -12.92 -2.97 15.74
CA LYS A 12 -13.84 -3.24 14.61
C LYS A 12 -13.32 -4.32 13.66
N VAL A 13 -12.00 -4.39 13.45
CA VAL A 13 -11.38 -5.49 12.69
C VAL A 13 -11.49 -6.82 13.45
N ALA A 14 -11.24 -6.79 14.76
CA ALA A 14 -11.28 -7.97 15.61
C ALA A 14 -12.68 -8.61 15.66
N ILE A 15 -13.74 -7.82 15.82
CA ILE A 15 -15.12 -8.35 15.84
C ILE A 15 -15.47 -9.01 14.50
N LYS A 16 -15.04 -8.41 13.37
CA LYS A 16 -15.25 -8.97 12.04
C LYS A 16 -14.49 -10.28 11.86
N GLN A 17 -13.26 -10.36 12.37
CA GLN A 17 -12.44 -11.58 12.31
C GLN A 17 -13.01 -12.71 13.17
N LEU A 18 -13.61 -12.38 14.32
CA LEU A 18 -14.21 -13.34 15.24
C LEU A 18 -15.67 -13.68 14.89
N GLY A 19 -16.25 -13.03 13.88
CA GLY A 19 -17.65 -13.24 13.50
C GLY A 19 -18.66 -12.74 14.53
N ILE A 20 -18.29 -11.76 15.36
CA ILE A 20 -19.19 -11.15 16.35
C ILE A 20 -20.10 -10.17 15.61
N ALA A 21 -21.41 -10.43 15.64
CA ALA A 21 -22.42 -9.55 15.06
C ALA A 21 -22.55 -8.23 15.82
N ASP A 22 -22.66 -7.13 15.08
CA ASP A 22 -22.85 -5.77 15.61
C ASP A 22 -24.28 -5.23 15.31
N ASP A 23 -24.99 -5.89 14.39
CA ASP A 23 -26.28 -5.50 13.82
C ASP A 23 -27.45 -6.41 14.25
N ASP A 24 -27.21 -7.40 15.11
CA ASP A 24 -28.22 -8.34 15.62
C ASP A 24 -29.04 -7.79 16.80
N GLY A 25 -28.86 -6.52 17.14
CA GLY A 25 -29.62 -5.83 18.19
C GLY A 25 -30.94 -5.25 17.69
N ASN A 26 -31.89 -5.05 18.60
CA ASN A 26 -33.13 -4.32 18.34
C ASN A 26 -33.29 -3.22 19.40
N GLU A 27 -32.96 -1.98 19.02
CA GLU A 27 -33.05 -0.83 19.91
C GLU A 27 -34.50 -0.53 20.34
N ALA A 28 -35.49 -0.76 19.46
CA ALA A 28 -36.90 -0.55 19.77
C ALA A 28 -37.42 -1.55 20.82
N ALA A 29 -36.82 -2.74 20.90
CA ALA A 29 -37.11 -3.75 21.92
C ALA A 29 -36.16 -3.69 23.13
N GLY A 30 -35.23 -2.74 23.17
CA GLY A 30 -34.22 -2.63 24.24
C GLY A 30 -33.16 -3.75 24.22
N VAL A 31 -33.06 -4.51 23.12
CA VAL A 31 -32.12 -5.63 22.97
C VAL A 31 -30.80 -5.12 22.38
N LEU A 32 -29.72 -5.21 23.15
CA LEU A 32 -28.37 -4.87 22.69
C LEU A 32 -27.83 -5.92 21.71
N SER A 33 -27.07 -5.49 20.69
CA SER A 33 -26.34 -6.39 19.79
C SER A 33 -25.29 -7.21 20.55
N THR A 34 -24.91 -8.37 20.01
CA THR A 34 -23.91 -9.25 20.62
C THR A 34 -22.59 -8.52 20.90
N TYR A 35 -22.17 -7.66 19.98
CA TYR A 35 -21.04 -6.76 20.20
C TYR A 35 -21.23 -5.83 21.40
N ARG A 36 -22.37 -5.14 21.50
CA ARG A 36 -22.64 -4.18 22.58
C ARG A 36 -22.79 -4.88 23.93
N GLN A 37 -23.36 -6.08 23.97
CA GLN A 37 -23.41 -6.91 25.18
C GLN A 37 -22.00 -7.30 25.67
N MET A 38 -21.11 -7.69 24.75
CA MET A 38 -19.71 -7.98 25.07
C MET A 38 -19.00 -6.75 25.65
N LEU A 39 -19.19 -5.57 25.05
CA LEU A 39 -18.61 -4.33 25.59
C LEU A 39 -19.12 -4.04 27.00
N MET A 40 -20.44 -4.19 27.24
CA MET A 40 -21.06 -3.99 28.54
C MET A 40 -20.49 -4.94 29.59
N SER A 41 -20.29 -6.21 29.26
CA SER A 41 -19.68 -7.19 30.17
C SER A 41 -18.22 -6.86 30.51
N VAL A 42 -17.42 -6.43 29.51
CA VAL A 42 -15.99 -6.19 29.71
C VAL A 42 -15.70 -4.84 30.36
N THR A 43 -16.51 -3.82 30.07
CA THR A 43 -16.22 -2.42 30.43
C THR A 43 -17.38 -1.67 31.09
N GLY A 44 -18.60 -2.20 31.07
CA GLY A 44 -19.80 -1.51 31.56
C GLY A 44 -20.32 -0.43 30.61
N LYS A 45 -19.84 -0.40 29.37
CA LYS A 45 -20.19 0.62 28.37
C LYS A 45 -20.59 -0.03 27.05
N THR A 46 -21.42 0.65 26.28
CA THR A 46 -21.96 0.13 25.00
C THR A 46 -21.26 0.70 23.76
N SER A 47 -20.32 1.63 23.93
CA SER A 47 -19.60 2.28 22.83
C SER A 47 -18.11 2.38 23.12
N VAL A 48 -17.28 2.17 22.09
CA VAL A 48 -15.82 2.29 22.12
C VAL A 48 -15.30 3.68 21.70
N SER A 49 -16.22 4.62 21.44
CA SER A 49 -15.86 5.98 21.02
C SER A 49 -14.92 6.67 22.02
N ALA A 50 -14.19 7.68 21.55
CA ALA A 50 -13.25 8.42 22.38
C ALA A 50 -13.94 9.09 23.58
N ASP A 51 -15.19 9.52 23.40
CA ASP A 51 -16.00 10.15 24.45
C ASP A 51 -16.59 9.13 25.45
N ALA A 52 -16.87 7.91 25.00
CA ALA A 52 -17.44 6.87 25.84
C ALA A 52 -16.37 6.13 26.64
N MET A 53 -15.27 5.73 26.02
CA MET A 53 -14.21 4.92 26.65
C MET A 53 -12.89 5.67 26.78
N THR A 54 -12.14 5.32 27.81
CA THR A 54 -10.72 5.67 27.99
C THR A 54 -9.82 4.71 27.21
N ASP A 55 -8.57 5.08 26.96
CA ASP A 55 -7.59 4.21 26.29
C ASP A 55 -7.38 2.89 27.03
N ARG A 56 -7.45 2.92 28.37
CA ARG A 56 -7.30 1.72 29.21
C ARG A 56 -8.46 0.75 29.03
N GLU A 57 -9.68 1.25 28.89
CA GLU A 57 -10.87 0.42 28.64
C GLU A 57 -10.81 -0.20 27.24
N ARG A 58 -10.40 0.56 26.22
CA ARG A 58 -10.17 0.02 24.87
C ARG A 58 -9.09 -1.06 24.86
N ALA A 59 -7.99 -0.85 25.57
CA ALA A 59 -6.95 -1.86 25.72
C ALA A 59 -7.46 -3.13 26.42
N LYS A 60 -8.36 -3.00 27.41
CA LYS A 60 -9.02 -4.12 28.08
C LYS A 60 -9.89 -4.92 27.10
N VAL A 61 -10.67 -4.25 26.25
CA VAL A 61 -11.47 -4.88 25.20
C VAL A 61 -10.58 -5.63 24.20
N LEU A 62 -9.52 -4.98 23.70
CA LEU A 62 -8.56 -5.63 22.79
C LEU A 62 -7.90 -6.87 23.42
N ARG A 63 -7.57 -6.82 24.72
CA ARG A 63 -7.03 -7.99 25.43
C ARG A 63 -8.06 -9.12 25.50
N HIS A 64 -9.32 -8.81 25.80
CA HIS A 64 -10.39 -9.81 25.80
C HIS A 64 -10.56 -10.44 24.41
N LEU A 65 -10.59 -9.63 23.34
CA LEU A 65 -10.70 -10.14 21.97
C LEU A 65 -9.51 -11.03 21.59
N ARG A 66 -8.28 -10.70 22.03
CA ARG A 66 -7.10 -11.56 21.84
C ARG A 66 -7.24 -12.91 22.54
N GLN A 67 -7.82 -12.95 23.74
CA GLN A 67 -8.12 -14.19 24.46
C GLN A 67 -9.17 -15.04 23.72
N GLN A 68 -10.11 -14.39 23.01
CA GLN A 68 -11.10 -15.05 22.15
C GLN A 68 -10.53 -15.48 20.78
N GLY A 69 -9.23 -15.36 20.55
CA GLY A 69 -8.58 -15.80 19.31
C GLY A 69 -8.33 -14.69 18.28
N PHE A 70 -8.51 -13.41 18.64
CA PHE A 70 -8.11 -12.32 17.75
C PHE A 70 -6.58 -12.27 17.61
N VAL A 71 -6.10 -12.57 16.40
CA VAL A 71 -4.70 -12.39 16.03
C VAL A 71 -4.60 -11.15 15.14
N PRO A 72 -3.99 -10.04 15.61
CA PRO A 72 -3.79 -8.87 14.78
C PRO A 72 -2.93 -9.26 13.58
N LYS A 73 -3.50 -9.20 12.37
CA LYS A 73 -2.69 -9.31 11.16
C LYS A 73 -1.75 -8.11 11.17
N SER A 74 -0.45 -8.37 11.30
CA SER A 74 0.57 -7.35 11.05
C SER A 74 0.44 -6.96 9.59
N THR A 75 -0.30 -5.89 9.31
CA THR A 75 -0.22 -5.25 8.01
C THR A 75 1.19 -4.72 7.94
N LYS A 76 2.06 -5.42 7.17
CA LYS A 76 3.37 -4.89 6.78
C LYS A 76 3.12 -3.43 6.43
N LYS A 77 3.66 -2.51 7.23
CA LYS A 77 3.51 -1.07 6.96
C LYS A 77 3.91 -0.90 5.51
N ARG A 78 2.97 -0.50 4.64
CA ARG A 78 3.32 -0.15 3.27
C ARG A 78 4.47 0.84 3.42
N PRO A 79 5.63 0.59 2.78
CA PRO A 79 6.77 1.48 2.94
C PRO A 79 6.29 2.89 2.64
N ARG A 80 6.57 3.81 3.56
CA ARG A 80 6.22 5.22 3.38
C ARG A 80 6.80 5.63 2.04
N ARG A 81 5.97 6.20 1.15
CA ARG A 81 6.44 6.64 -0.16
C ARG A 81 7.56 7.65 0.08
N VAL A 82 8.81 7.23 -0.11
CA VAL A 82 9.96 8.10 0.06
C VAL A 82 9.92 9.06 -1.12
N GLU A 83 9.63 10.32 -0.83
CA GLU A 83 9.72 11.38 -1.83
C GLU A 83 11.16 11.45 -2.30
N ARG A 84 11.35 11.43 -3.62
CA ARG A 84 12.68 11.48 -4.22
C ARG A 84 13.16 12.93 -4.22
N ALA A 85 14.47 13.13 -4.30
CA ALA A 85 15.06 14.47 -4.28
C ALA A 85 14.42 15.37 -5.35
N PRO A 86 14.19 16.67 -5.07
CA PRO A 86 13.62 17.59 -6.05
C PRO A 86 14.37 17.55 -7.39
N GLY A 87 13.63 17.47 -8.49
CA GLY A 87 14.18 17.39 -9.86
C GLY A 87 14.53 15.96 -10.34
N MET A 88 14.48 14.96 -9.47
CA MET A 88 14.56 13.55 -9.87
C MET A 88 13.19 13.03 -10.31
N LEU A 89 13.17 11.94 -11.09
CA LEU A 89 11.92 11.28 -11.44
C LEU A 89 11.13 10.87 -10.19
N SER A 90 9.81 10.88 -10.29
CA SER A 90 8.90 10.41 -9.25
C SER A 90 8.91 8.88 -9.15
N GLN A 91 8.41 8.36 -8.02
CA GLN A 91 8.18 6.91 -7.85
C GLN A 91 7.17 6.35 -8.87
N GLY A 92 6.23 7.18 -9.35
CA GLY A 92 5.27 6.78 -10.38
C GLY A 92 5.94 6.59 -11.75
N GLU A 93 6.78 7.55 -12.14
CA GLU A 93 7.56 7.46 -13.38
C GLU A 93 8.53 6.27 -13.34
N LEU A 94 9.20 6.04 -12.20
CA LEU A 94 10.09 4.89 -12.04
C LEU A 94 9.33 3.58 -12.18
N GLY A 95 8.16 3.49 -11.55
CA GLY A 95 7.27 2.34 -11.67
C GLY A 95 6.84 2.10 -13.12
N LEU A 96 6.46 3.16 -13.84
CA LEU A 96 6.05 3.07 -15.24
C LEU A 96 7.19 2.57 -16.15
N ILE A 97 8.43 3.03 -15.95
CA ILE A 97 9.60 2.53 -16.69
C ILE A 97 9.74 1.01 -16.48
N HIS A 98 9.62 0.54 -15.24
CA HIS A 98 9.71 -0.89 -14.95
C HIS A 98 8.56 -1.71 -15.53
N VAL A 99 7.33 -1.17 -15.52
CA VAL A 99 6.15 -1.83 -16.13
C VAL A 99 6.33 -1.97 -17.63
N LEU A 100 6.71 -0.89 -18.32
CA LEU A 100 6.95 -0.90 -19.77
C LEU A 100 8.08 -1.86 -20.15
N TRP A 101 9.17 -1.82 -19.40
CA TRP A 101 10.30 -2.73 -19.63
C TRP A 101 9.88 -4.18 -19.45
N ARG A 102 9.17 -4.50 -18.37
CA ARG A 102 8.68 -5.85 -18.12
C ARG A 102 7.72 -6.32 -19.21
N ALA A 103 6.85 -5.45 -19.71
CA ALA A 103 5.96 -5.79 -20.82
C ALA A 103 6.75 -6.18 -22.09
N LEU A 104 7.87 -5.50 -22.38
CA LEU A 104 8.79 -5.85 -23.46
C LEU A 104 9.52 -7.19 -23.21
N GLU A 105 9.89 -7.47 -21.95
CA GLU A 105 10.52 -8.73 -21.56
C GLU A 105 9.55 -9.90 -21.70
N ASP A 106 8.33 -9.74 -21.19
CA ASP A 106 7.27 -10.75 -21.24
C ASP A 106 6.83 -11.05 -22.69
N ALA A 107 6.92 -10.06 -23.58
CA ALA A 107 6.70 -10.23 -25.02
C ALA A 107 7.89 -10.85 -25.78
N GLY A 108 9.05 -11.05 -25.13
CA GLY A 108 10.24 -11.63 -25.75
C GLY A 108 11.03 -10.69 -26.67
N GLU A 109 10.76 -9.38 -26.62
CA GLU A 109 11.47 -8.37 -27.42
C GLU A 109 12.89 -8.07 -26.90
N ILE A 110 13.17 -8.48 -25.65
CA ILE A 110 14.45 -8.25 -24.99
C ILE A 110 15.24 -9.56 -24.95
N LYS A 111 16.45 -9.52 -25.52
CA LYS A 111 17.36 -10.68 -25.62
C LYS A 111 17.75 -11.28 -24.27
N SER A 112 17.91 -10.42 -23.25
CA SER A 112 18.30 -10.82 -21.90
C SER A 112 17.41 -10.11 -20.89
N PRO A 113 16.35 -10.77 -20.37
CA PRO A 113 15.49 -10.17 -19.37
C PRO A 113 16.25 -10.00 -18.05
N GLY A 114 16.01 -8.90 -17.35
CA GLY A 114 16.57 -8.59 -16.05
C GLY A 114 16.75 -7.09 -15.79
N LYS A 115 17.07 -6.76 -14.53
CA LYS A 115 17.37 -5.38 -14.14
C LYS A 115 18.59 -4.82 -14.88
N GLU A 116 19.59 -5.66 -15.13
CA GLU A 116 20.84 -5.26 -15.77
C GLU A 116 20.64 -4.78 -17.20
N SER A 117 19.75 -5.42 -17.96
CA SER A 117 19.45 -5.02 -19.34
C SER A 117 18.68 -3.71 -19.39
N LEU A 118 17.77 -3.45 -18.44
CA LEU A 118 17.14 -2.13 -18.30
C LEU A 118 18.18 -1.04 -18.02
N CYS A 119 19.08 -1.27 -17.06
CA CYS A 119 20.15 -0.33 -16.74
C CYS A 119 21.04 -0.05 -17.96
N ALA A 120 21.52 -1.09 -18.63
CA ALA A 120 22.37 -0.95 -19.82
C ALA A 120 21.65 -0.23 -20.97
N TRP A 121 20.36 -0.50 -21.17
CA TRP A 121 19.57 0.19 -22.18
C TRP A 121 19.36 1.67 -21.83
N VAL A 122 19.02 1.98 -20.57
CA VAL A 122 18.87 3.37 -20.09
C VAL A 122 20.17 4.14 -20.24
N GLU A 123 21.30 3.53 -19.88
CA GLU A 123 22.62 4.14 -20.02
C GLU A 123 22.91 4.47 -21.49
N ASN A 124 22.75 3.49 -22.39
CA ASN A 124 22.97 3.68 -23.83
C ASN A 124 21.99 4.66 -24.49
N PHE A 125 20.73 4.70 -24.05
CA PHE A 125 19.75 5.62 -24.61
C PHE A 125 20.01 7.06 -24.15
N THR A 126 20.36 7.24 -22.88
CA THR A 126 20.57 8.57 -22.29
C THR A 126 21.85 9.26 -22.75
N THR A 127 22.88 8.51 -23.15
CA THR A 127 24.09 9.10 -23.78
C THR A 127 23.76 9.96 -25.01
N GLN A 128 22.71 9.61 -25.76
CA GLN A 128 22.31 10.28 -27.00
C GLN A 128 21.88 11.73 -26.79
N PHE A 129 21.39 12.08 -25.60
CA PHE A 129 20.89 13.42 -25.30
C PHE A 129 21.48 14.05 -24.03
N ASN A 130 22.46 13.40 -23.41
CA ASN A 130 23.14 13.88 -22.20
C ASN A 130 24.66 14.04 -22.44
N SER A 131 25.03 14.72 -23.52
CA SER A 131 26.43 15.06 -23.84
C SER A 131 27.39 13.86 -23.80
N GLY A 132 26.92 12.68 -24.22
CA GLY A 132 27.71 11.45 -24.23
C GLY A 132 27.85 10.75 -22.87
N ARG A 133 27.19 11.21 -21.81
CA ARG A 133 27.18 10.55 -20.49
C ARG A 133 25.84 9.87 -20.22
N GLY A 134 25.83 8.55 -20.07
CA GLY A 134 24.64 7.79 -19.71
C GLY A 134 24.33 7.85 -18.22
N TYR A 135 23.07 7.65 -17.86
CA TYR A 135 22.67 7.35 -16.49
C TYR A 135 22.74 5.84 -16.27
N SER A 136 23.48 5.41 -15.24
CA SER A 136 23.74 3.99 -14.97
C SER A 136 22.51 3.18 -14.56
N ALA A 137 21.45 3.84 -14.12
CA ALA A 137 20.22 3.18 -13.69
C ALA A 137 19.01 4.13 -13.82
N PRO A 138 17.79 3.59 -14.03
CA PRO A 138 16.57 4.40 -14.13
C PRO A 138 16.28 5.20 -12.86
N GLU A 139 16.75 4.75 -11.70
CA GLU A 139 16.64 5.47 -10.43
C GLU A 139 17.38 6.82 -10.48
N PHE A 140 18.45 6.97 -11.25
CA PHE A 140 19.23 8.21 -11.29
C PHE A 140 18.73 9.22 -12.34
N LEU A 141 17.61 8.93 -13.03
CA LEU A 141 17.12 9.82 -14.07
C LEU A 141 16.54 11.11 -13.47
N PRO A 142 16.99 12.29 -13.92
CA PRO A 142 16.26 13.53 -13.68
C PRO A 142 14.94 13.52 -14.43
N GLN A 143 13.99 14.35 -14.01
CA GLN A 143 12.64 14.36 -14.55
C GLN A 143 12.59 14.57 -16.08
N TYR A 144 13.44 15.45 -16.62
CA TYR A 144 13.51 15.69 -18.07
C TYR A 144 13.95 14.46 -18.87
N ALA A 145 14.87 13.65 -18.31
CA ALA A 145 15.38 12.45 -18.96
C ALA A 145 14.39 11.30 -18.83
N ALA A 146 13.73 11.19 -17.66
CA ALA A 146 12.70 10.19 -17.41
C ALA A 146 11.53 10.30 -18.39
N GLY A 147 11.07 11.53 -18.69
CA GLY A 147 10.03 11.75 -19.70
C GLY A 147 10.41 11.20 -21.08
N LYS A 148 11.65 11.46 -21.54
CA LYS A 148 12.15 10.94 -22.83
C LYS A 148 12.25 9.41 -22.83
N VAL A 149 12.74 8.84 -21.73
CA VAL A 149 12.85 7.39 -21.54
C VAL A 149 11.49 6.71 -21.61
N ILE A 150 10.50 7.24 -20.87
CA ILE A 150 9.13 6.72 -20.85
C ILE A 150 8.50 6.77 -22.23
N GLU A 151 8.59 7.91 -22.93
CA GLU A 151 8.00 8.04 -24.26
C GLU A 151 8.66 7.10 -25.29
N GLN A 152 9.97 6.91 -25.21
CA GLN A 152 10.66 5.94 -26.07
C GLN A 152 10.21 4.50 -25.80
N LEU A 153 10.05 4.12 -24.52
CA LEU A 153 9.57 2.79 -24.15
C LEU A 153 8.14 2.57 -24.61
N LYS A 154 7.24 3.55 -24.44
CA LYS A 154 5.88 3.48 -24.98
C LYS A 154 5.86 3.31 -26.50
N GLN A 155 6.70 4.05 -27.22
CA GLN A 155 6.80 3.90 -28.68
C GLN A 155 7.28 2.50 -29.07
N TRP A 156 8.21 1.92 -28.31
CA TRP A 156 8.65 0.54 -28.52
C TRP A 156 7.51 -0.45 -28.28
N CYS A 157 6.81 -0.37 -27.14
CA CYS A 157 5.66 -1.23 -26.87
C CYS A 157 4.60 -1.13 -27.98
N ARG A 158 4.29 0.09 -28.45
CA ARG A 158 3.36 0.31 -29.58
C ARG A 158 3.83 -0.33 -30.89
N ARG A 159 5.12 -0.22 -31.21
CA ARG A 159 5.71 -0.85 -32.41
C ARG A 159 5.59 -2.37 -32.38
N CYS A 160 5.63 -2.95 -31.19
CA CYS A 160 5.51 -4.40 -30.97
C CYS A 160 4.07 -4.83 -30.65
N HIS A 161 3.09 -3.91 -30.69
CA HIS A 161 1.68 -4.17 -30.33
C HIS A 161 1.49 -4.78 -28.94
N ILE A 162 2.29 -4.33 -27.96
CA ILE A 162 2.25 -4.78 -26.58
C ILE A 162 1.38 -3.84 -25.75
N GLU A 163 0.39 -4.40 -25.05
CA GLU A 163 -0.40 -3.69 -24.06
C GLU A 163 0.32 -3.68 -22.70
N TRP A 164 0.25 -2.57 -21.97
CA TRP A 164 0.83 -2.43 -20.63
C TRP A 164 -0.24 -1.90 -19.66
N GLU A 165 -0.45 -2.61 -18.55
CA GLU A 165 -1.36 -2.20 -17.45
C GLU A 165 -0.60 -1.93 -16.14
#